data_AF-A0A7W7DEV6-F1
#
_entry.id   AF-A0A7W7DEV6-F1
#
_cell.length_a   1.000
_cell.length_b   1.000
_cell.length_c   1.000
_cell.angle_alpha   90.00
_cell.angle_beta   90.00
_cell.angle_gamma   90.00
#
_symmetry.space_group_name_H-M   'P 1'
#
loop_
_entity.id
_entity.type
_entity.pdbx_description
1 polymer ?
#
loop_
_entity_poly.entity_id
_entity_poly.type
_entity_poly.pdbx_seq_one_letter_code
_entity_poly.pdbx_strand_id
1 'polypeptide(L)'
;MGTTDVVLTDTSPYGSRMVTVEYEGASSVAYLRGAGGGIHGAVWLANHGQAPSSVDLDRLGRGQAPVMPRAHTRIPEGTPPFTSAELEVLWFEEGDGAALYRNGDLLAVIPGWADLERGMPGYARDAVGESPFAWSLEEALEGLAPRIAKARSYWEWRHGDGAWRSFQQFAMSHLDTRVGPPGRYWDIGGETLPTVGITERPLDEYTVLSTVGMSCQRMPTVEQYIDRPDAYARVELAVATRHEPAEAAQLFLWLARYPWHSITWLGHGHTARWYGDAAGFPLGRSYAGVLMLDTVPGLPDMSGFAFGGDEVRWLWLIPLTDHELQIAAERGHDSLGLSLPGRIP
;
A
#
# COMPACT_ATOMS: atom_id res chain seq x y z
N MET A 1 29.12 -3.71 -23.53
CA MET A 1 27.98 -3.74 -22.60
C MET A 1 27.13 -4.92 -23.01
N GLY A 2 26.86 -5.87 -22.11
CA GLY A 2 25.85 -6.89 -22.39
C GLY A 2 24.51 -6.18 -22.52
N THR A 3 23.69 -6.57 -23.49
CA THR A 3 22.32 -6.07 -23.62
C THR A 3 21.49 -6.62 -22.47
N THR A 4 20.95 -5.72 -21.64
CA THR A 4 19.91 -6.04 -20.66
C THR A 4 18.59 -6.11 -21.40
N ASP A 5 17.96 -7.28 -21.40
CA ASP A 5 16.66 -7.50 -22.03
C ASP A 5 15.58 -7.55 -20.93
N VAL A 6 14.57 -6.69 -21.05
CA VAL A 6 13.41 -6.71 -20.15
C VAL A 6 12.45 -7.80 -20.63
N VAL A 7 12.32 -8.86 -19.83
CA VAL A 7 11.48 -10.03 -20.13
C VAL A 7 10.02 -9.78 -19.74
N LEU A 8 9.78 -9.10 -18.61
CA LEU A 8 8.46 -8.80 -18.10
C LEU A 8 8.47 -7.43 -17.44
N THR A 9 7.40 -6.66 -17.65
CA THR A 9 7.08 -5.47 -16.87
C THR A 9 5.62 -5.54 -16.46
N ASP A 10 5.37 -5.38 -15.17
CA ASP A 10 4.02 -5.30 -14.61
C ASP A 10 3.94 -4.14 -13.61
N THR A 11 2.83 -3.40 -13.62
CA THR A 11 2.65 -2.22 -12.76
C THR A 11 1.61 -2.52 -11.70
N SER A 12 1.91 -2.15 -10.46
CA SER A 12 1.00 -2.28 -9.33
C SER A 12 -0.37 -1.67 -9.67
N PRO A 13 -1.49 -2.25 -9.22
CA PRO A 13 -2.82 -1.72 -9.49
C PRO A 13 -3.05 -0.27 -9.02
N TYR A 14 -2.18 0.25 -8.14
CA TYR A 14 -2.19 1.63 -7.66
C TYR A 14 -1.20 2.56 -8.38
N GLY A 15 -0.41 2.06 -9.34
CA GLY A 15 0.54 2.84 -10.14
C GLY A 15 1.82 3.27 -9.41
N SER A 16 2.00 2.89 -8.15
CA SER A 16 3.11 3.36 -7.30
C SER A 16 4.36 2.49 -7.36
N ARG A 17 4.21 1.22 -7.76
CA ARG A 17 5.31 0.25 -7.93
C ARG A 17 5.23 -0.43 -9.30
N MET A 18 6.38 -0.95 -9.73
CA MET A 18 6.53 -1.74 -10.93
C MET A 18 7.46 -2.93 -10.66
N VAL A 19 7.11 -4.11 -11.15
CA VAL A 19 8.02 -5.25 -11.21
C VAL A 19 8.61 -5.31 -12.62
N THR A 20 9.94 -5.36 -12.72
CA THR A 20 10.64 -5.69 -13.96
C THR A 20 11.43 -6.97 -13.78
N VAL A 21 11.35 -7.88 -14.75
CA VAL A 21 12.23 -9.04 -14.84
C VAL A 21 13.21 -8.80 -15.96
N GLU A 22 14.50 -8.80 -15.64
CA GLU A 22 15.58 -8.50 -16.56
C GLU A 22 16.46 -9.74 -16.77
N TYR A 23 16.92 -9.90 -18.01
CA TYR A 23 17.89 -10.91 -18.42
C TYR A 23 19.17 -10.20 -18.88
N GLU A 24 20.32 -10.58 -18.29
CA GLU A 24 21.62 -9.99 -18.63
C GLU A 24 22.63 -11.05 -19.09
N GLY A 25 22.19 -11.96 -19.95
CA GLY A 25 23.04 -13.01 -20.54
C GLY A 25 23.31 -14.19 -19.61
N ALA A 26 23.80 -13.93 -18.39
CA ALA A 26 24.22 -14.99 -17.46
C ALA A 26 23.24 -15.25 -16.32
N SER A 27 22.30 -14.34 -16.06
CA SER A 27 21.30 -14.48 -15.01
C SER A 27 20.06 -13.64 -15.29
N SER A 28 18.97 -14.00 -14.62
CA SER A 28 17.75 -13.22 -14.54
C SER A 28 17.52 -12.72 -13.11
N VAL A 29 17.07 -11.47 -13.00
CA VAL A 29 16.79 -10.79 -11.74
C VAL A 29 15.44 -10.08 -11.85
N ALA A 30 14.63 -10.16 -10.80
CA ALA A 30 13.45 -9.32 -10.68
C ALA A 30 13.74 -8.11 -9.80
N TYR A 31 13.27 -6.95 -10.22
CA TYR A 31 13.37 -5.69 -9.50
C TYR A 31 11.97 -5.16 -9.18
N LEU A 32 11.77 -4.77 -7.93
CA LEU A 32 10.64 -3.96 -7.51
C LEU A 32 11.09 -2.50 -7.53
N ARG A 33 10.47 -1.71 -8.41
CA ARG A 33 10.82 -0.32 -8.67
C ARG A 33 9.73 0.62 -8.15
N GLY A 34 10.11 1.80 -7.68
CA GLY A 34 9.17 2.91 -7.47
C GLY A 34 8.76 3.56 -8.79
N ALA A 35 7.71 4.37 -8.76
CA ALA A 35 7.21 5.11 -9.94
C ALA A 35 8.28 5.96 -10.65
N GLY A 36 9.29 6.46 -9.91
CA GLY A 36 10.44 7.20 -10.47
C GLY A 36 11.57 6.32 -11.04
N GLY A 37 11.40 4.99 -11.09
CA GLY A 37 12.38 4.04 -11.64
C GLY A 37 13.45 3.53 -10.67
N GLY A 38 13.56 4.12 -9.47
CA GLY A 38 14.46 3.68 -8.40
C GLY A 38 14.17 2.27 -7.93
N ILE A 39 15.20 1.47 -7.67
CA ILE A 39 15.09 0.08 -7.22
C ILE A 39 14.87 0.07 -5.71
N HIS A 40 13.76 -0.52 -5.27
CA HIS A 40 13.40 -0.69 -3.87
C HIS A 40 13.79 -2.09 -3.37
N GLY A 41 13.47 -3.10 -4.16
CA GLY A 41 13.82 -4.50 -3.87
C GLY A 41 14.35 -5.18 -5.11
N ALA A 42 15.17 -6.22 -4.91
CA ALA A 42 15.61 -7.10 -5.98
C ALA A 42 15.69 -8.54 -5.48
N VAL A 43 15.57 -9.48 -6.41
CA VAL A 43 15.76 -10.90 -6.14
C VAL A 43 16.33 -11.61 -7.37
N TRP A 44 17.42 -12.35 -7.17
CA TRP A 44 17.94 -13.26 -8.18
C TRP A 44 16.93 -14.38 -8.45
N LEU A 45 16.69 -14.70 -9.71
CA LEU A 45 15.74 -15.74 -10.11
C LEU A 45 16.44 -17.00 -10.61
N ALA A 46 17.45 -16.84 -11.46
CA ALA A 46 18.17 -17.96 -12.06
C ALA A 46 19.54 -17.54 -12.63
N ASN A 47 20.45 -18.51 -12.71
CA ASN A 47 21.61 -18.46 -13.58
C ASN A 47 21.22 -19.11 -14.91
N HIS A 48 21.81 -18.64 -16.01
CA HIS A 48 21.63 -19.21 -17.37
C HIS A 48 22.85 -19.96 -17.87
N GLY A 49 23.76 -20.28 -16.97
CA GLY A 49 24.92 -21.13 -17.20
C GLY A 49 25.48 -21.65 -15.88
N GLN A 50 26.67 -22.26 -15.95
CA GLN A 50 27.29 -22.87 -14.78
C GLN A 50 27.50 -21.86 -13.64
N ALA A 51 27.00 -22.20 -12.46
CA ALA A 51 27.21 -21.46 -11.24
C ALA A 51 28.70 -21.44 -10.84
N PRO A 52 29.28 -20.26 -10.56
CA PRO A 52 30.66 -20.14 -10.11
C PRO A 52 30.84 -20.69 -8.70
N SER A 53 32.08 -20.95 -8.28
CA SER A 53 32.38 -21.38 -6.91
C SER A 53 32.25 -20.25 -5.88
N SER A 54 32.34 -19.00 -6.31
CA SER A 54 32.30 -17.81 -5.45
C SER A 54 31.70 -16.63 -6.20
N VAL A 55 31.37 -15.55 -5.48
CA VAL A 55 30.81 -14.32 -6.05
C VAL A 55 31.85 -13.65 -6.95
N ASP A 56 31.44 -13.27 -8.17
CA ASP A 56 32.23 -12.45 -9.09
C ASP A 56 32.09 -10.97 -8.71
N LEU A 57 33.01 -10.47 -7.88
CA LEU A 57 33.02 -9.07 -7.44
C LEU A 57 33.28 -8.09 -8.58
N ASP A 58 34.05 -8.48 -9.59
CA ASP A 58 34.33 -7.61 -10.73
C ASP A 58 33.07 -7.39 -11.57
N ARG A 59 32.23 -8.42 -11.69
CA ARG A 59 30.90 -8.33 -12.33
C ARG A 59 29.98 -7.36 -11.59
N LEU A 60 29.91 -7.48 -10.26
CA LEU A 60 29.13 -6.56 -9.44
C LEU A 60 29.66 -5.12 -9.52
N GLY A 61 30.98 -4.94 -9.49
CA GLY A 61 31.63 -3.63 -9.61
C GLY A 61 31.37 -2.93 -10.95
N ARG A 62 31.01 -3.69 -12.00
CA ARG A 62 30.56 -3.17 -13.29
C ARG A 62 29.05 -2.94 -13.39
N GLY A 63 28.31 -3.15 -12.30
CA GLY A 63 26.85 -3.00 -12.25
C GLY A 63 26.08 -4.08 -13.01
N GLN A 64 26.70 -5.23 -13.26
CA GLN A 64 26.04 -6.34 -13.96
C GLN A 64 25.29 -7.23 -12.97
N ALA A 65 24.17 -7.80 -13.40
CA ALA A 65 23.33 -8.68 -12.59
C ALA A 65 24.12 -9.84 -11.98
N PRO A 66 23.96 -10.17 -10.69
CA PRO A 66 24.72 -11.23 -10.03
C PRO A 66 24.47 -12.61 -10.66
N VAL A 67 25.49 -13.47 -10.62
CA VAL A 67 25.35 -14.91 -10.87
C VAL A 67 25.51 -15.62 -9.52
N MET A 68 24.51 -16.39 -9.13
CA MET A 68 24.48 -17.08 -7.83
C MET A 68 25.58 -18.14 -7.75
N PRO A 69 26.43 -18.17 -6.71
CA PRO A 69 27.42 -19.23 -6.53
C PRO A 69 26.79 -20.60 -6.33
N ARG A 70 27.52 -21.67 -6.67
CA ARG A 70 27.09 -23.07 -6.57
C ARG A 70 26.54 -23.44 -5.19
N ALA A 71 27.10 -22.88 -4.12
CA ALA A 71 26.68 -23.16 -2.75
C ALA A 71 25.28 -22.61 -2.42
N HIS A 72 24.75 -21.67 -3.21
CA HIS A 72 23.52 -20.92 -2.93
C HIS A 72 22.44 -21.11 -4.00
N THR A 73 22.60 -22.07 -4.93
CA THR A 73 21.60 -22.39 -5.96
C THR A 73 21.31 -23.88 -6.01
N ARG A 74 20.04 -24.22 -6.23
CA ARG A 74 19.57 -25.60 -6.44
C ARG A 74 19.87 -26.12 -7.85
N ILE A 75 20.16 -25.23 -8.80
CA ILE A 75 20.38 -25.55 -10.22
C ILE A 75 21.76 -25.00 -10.65
N PRO A 76 22.87 -25.63 -10.22
CA PRO A 76 24.21 -25.12 -10.49
C PRO A 76 24.65 -25.21 -11.96
N GLU A 77 23.91 -25.92 -12.80
CA GLU A 77 24.12 -26.06 -14.25
C GLU A 77 23.47 -24.90 -15.02
N GLY A 78 22.54 -24.19 -14.37
CA GLY A 78 21.75 -23.11 -14.94
C GLY A 78 20.39 -23.57 -15.48
N THR A 79 19.52 -22.59 -15.68
CA THR A 79 18.16 -22.72 -16.20
C THR A 79 18.10 -22.01 -17.56
N PRO A 80 17.36 -22.51 -18.56
CA PRO A 80 17.13 -21.75 -19.79
C PRO A 80 16.55 -20.35 -19.49
N PRO A 81 16.90 -19.30 -20.28
CA PRO A 81 16.35 -17.96 -20.13
C PRO A 81 14.82 -17.96 -20.12
N PHE A 82 14.25 -17.07 -19.32
CA PHE A 82 12.80 -16.97 -19.20
C PHE A 82 12.17 -16.29 -20.42
N THR A 83 10.88 -16.51 -20.62
CA THR A 83 10.08 -15.79 -21.62
C THR A 83 8.93 -15.05 -20.96
N SER A 84 8.43 -13.97 -21.57
CA SER A 84 7.30 -13.23 -21.01
C SER A 84 6.04 -14.10 -20.83
N ALA A 85 5.84 -15.08 -21.71
CA ALA A 85 4.65 -15.93 -21.73
C ALA A 85 4.59 -16.95 -20.57
N GLU A 86 5.72 -17.24 -19.92
CA GLU A 86 5.74 -18.15 -18.77
C GLU A 86 5.66 -17.42 -17.43
N LEU A 87 5.80 -16.09 -17.39
CA LEU A 87 5.86 -15.32 -16.15
C LEU A 87 4.54 -14.60 -15.85
N GLU A 88 4.15 -14.60 -14.59
CA GLU A 88 2.96 -13.90 -14.08
C GLU A 88 3.28 -13.21 -12.75
N VAL A 89 2.77 -12.00 -12.56
CA VAL A 89 2.90 -11.25 -11.31
C VAL A 89 1.60 -11.31 -10.53
N LEU A 90 1.70 -11.66 -9.25
CA LEU A 90 0.64 -11.48 -8.25
C LEU A 90 1.08 -10.39 -7.28
N TRP A 91 0.43 -9.23 -7.32
CA TRP A 91 0.65 -8.17 -6.35
C TRP A 91 0.05 -8.54 -5.00
N PHE A 92 0.71 -8.15 -3.91
CA PHE A 92 0.05 -8.12 -2.60
C PHE A 92 -1.07 -7.06 -2.59
N GLU A 93 -2.02 -7.22 -1.68
CA GLU A 93 -3.22 -6.35 -1.61
C GLU A 93 -2.82 -4.88 -1.43
N GLU A 94 -1.80 -4.64 -0.62
CA GLU A 94 -1.19 -3.33 -0.37
C GLU A 94 -0.55 -2.72 -1.62
N GLY A 95 -0.17 -3.56 -2.59
CA GLY A 95 0.43 -3.18 -3.87
C GLY A 95 1.86 -2.65 -3.76
N ASP A 96 2.52 -2.85 -2.62
CA ASP A 96 3.90 -2.48 -2.34
C ASP A 96 4.88 -3.66 -2.38
N GLY A 97 4.38 -4.89 -2.56
CA GLY A 97 5.18 -6.10 -2.79
C GLY A 97 4.49 -7.05 -3.78
N ALA A 98 5.24 -8.03 -4.28
CA ALA A 98 4.77 -8.93 -5.33
C ALA A 98 5.35 -10.35 -5.22
N ALA A 99 4.57 -11.33 -5.65
CA ALA A 99 4.99 -12.69 -5.95
C ALA A 99 5.10 -12.87 -7.47
N LEU A 100 6.15 -13.55 -7.93
CA LEU A 100 6.37 -13.90 -9.32
C LEU A 100 6.14 -15.40 -9.48
N TYR A 101 5.39 -15.77 -10.50
CA TYR A 101 5.10 -17.16 -10.87
C TYR A 101 5.75 -17.49 -12.21
N ARG A 102 6.09 -18.76 -12.38
CA ARG A 102 6.52 -19.34 -13.66
C ARG A 102 5.65 -20.55 -13.97
N ASN A 103 4.88 -20.49 -15.06
CA ASN A 103 3.97 -21.56 -15.49
C ASN A 103 3.03 -22.04 -14.35
N GLY A 104 2.56 -21.12 -13.51
CA GLY A 104 1.68 -21.42 -12.38
C GLY A 104 2.40 -21.79 -11.07
N ASP A 105 3.71 -22.05 -11.09
CA ASP A 105 4.50 -22.35 -9.89
C ASP A 105 5.14 -21.08 -9.32
N LEU A 106 5.12 -20.93 -8.00
CA LEU A 106 5.74 -19.78 -7.33
C LEU A 106 7.25 -19.78 -7.56
N LEU A 107 7.76 -18.72 -8.19
CA LEU A 107 9.17 -18.56 -8.56
C LEU A 107 9.92 -17.68 -7.54
N ALA A 108 9.34 -16.55 -7.15
CA ALA A 108 9.98 -15.61 -6.23
C ALA A 108 8.96 -14.71 -5.52
N VAL A 109 9.40 -14.05 -4.44
CA VAL A 109 8.63 -13.05 -3.71
C VAL A 109 9.53 -11.86 -3.37
N ILE A 110 9.10 -10.65 -3.74
CA ILE A 110 9.70 -9.39 -3.27
C ILE A 110 8.69 -8.72 -2.34
N PRO A 111 8.84 -8.83 -1.00
CA PRO A 111 7.92 -8.17 -0.09
C PRO A 111 8.10 -6.65 -0.07
N GLY A 112 7.09 -5.91 0.42
CA GLY A 112 7.16 -4.45 0.53
C GLY A 112 8.23 -3.94 1.50
N TRP A 113 8.68 -4.79 2.42
CA TRP A 113 9.78 -4.54 3.34
C TRP A 113 11.15 -5.00 2.82
N ALA A 114 11.26 -5.45 1.57
CA ALA A 114 12.55 -5.70 0.94
C ALA A 114 13.36 -4.40 0.93
N ASP A 115 14.63 -4.48 1.30
CA ASP A 115 15.52 -3.32 1.45
C ASP A 115 16.94 -3.75 1.08
N LEU A 116 17.35 -3.35 -0.13
CA LEU A 116 18.69 -3.68 -0.64
C LEU A 116 19.81 -2.98 0.15
N GLU A 117 19.56 -1.78 0.69
CA GLU A 117 20.56 -1.05 1.48
C GLU A 117 20.85 -1.76 2.81
N ARG A 118 19.84 -2.44 3.36
CA ARG A 118 19.95 -3.27 4.56
C ARG A 118 20.33 -4.73 4.27
N GLY A 119 20.58 -5.09 3.01
CA GLY A 119 20.93 -6.46 2.62
C GLY A 119 19.78 -7.45 2.78
N MET A 120 18.54 -6.99 2.62
CA MET A 120 17.32 -7.78 2.69
C MET A 120 16.73 -7.96 1.27
N PRO A 121 17.27 -8.89 0.46
CA PRO A 121 16.72 -9.17 -0.88
C PRO A 121 15.36 -9.86 -0.78
N GLY A 122 14.73 -10.11 -1.93
CA GLY A 122 13.59 -11.01 -2.00
C GLY A 122 13.96 -12.49 -1.84
N TYR A 123 12.94 -13.32 -1.92
CA TYR A 123 13.01 -14.77 -1.77
C TYR A 123 12.87 -15.46 -3.12
N ALA A 124 13.72 -16.44 -3.42
CA ALA A 124 13.68 -17.17 -4.68
C ALA A 124 13.56 -18.68 -4.45
N ARG A 125 12.75 -19.34 -5.28
CA ARG A 125 12.51 -20.79 -5.24
C ARG A 125 13.80 -21.59 -5.33
N ASP A 126 14.69 -21.17 -6.22
CA ASP A 126 15.90 -21.93 -6.55
C ASP A 126 17.12 -21.49 -5.72
N ALA A 127 16.95 -20.58 -4.75
CA ALA A 127 17.98 -20.16 -3.81
C ALA A 127 18.13 -21.16 -2.63
N VAL A 128 19.36 -21.26 -2.12
CA VAL A 128 19.71 -22.09 -0.94
C VAL A 128 20.28 -21.20 0.16
N GLY A 129 19.67 -21.27 1.35
CA GLY A 129 19.97 -20.42 2.49
C GLY A 129 19.84 -18.93 2.17
N GLU A 130 20.64 -18.13 2.86
CA GLU A 130 20.68 -16.68 2.67
C GLU A 130 21.94 -16.27 1.87
N SER A 131 21.73 -15.37 0.91
CA SER A 131 22.81 -14.70 0.18
C SER A 131 22.44 -13.23 -0.04
N PRO A 132 23.39 -12.37 -0.44
CA PRO A 132 23.08 -10.98 -0.79
C PRO A 132 22.15 -10.81 -2.00
N PHE A 133 21.90 -11.87 -2.79
CA PHE A 133 21.13 -11.77 -4.05
C PHE A 133 19.71 -12.30 -3.94
N ALA A 134 19.50 -13.28 -3.06
CA ALA A 134 18.22 -13.87 -2.76
C ALA A 134 18.32 -14.70 -1.48
N TRP A 135 17.21 -14.79 -0.75
CA TRP A 135 17.01 -15.76 0.34
C TRP A 135 16.18 -16.95 -0.14
N SER A 136 16.30 -18.08 0.55
CA SER A 136 15.56 -19.28 0.18
C SER A 136 14.05 -19.08 0.40
N LEU A 137 13.27 -19.24 -0.67
CA LEU A 137 11.82 -19.18 -0.58
C LEU A 137 11.25 -20.36 0.20
N GLU A 138 11.85 -21.54 0.14
CA GLU A 138 11.37 -22.72 0.88
C GLU A 138 11.39 -22.48 2.39
N GLU A 139 12.47 -21.89 2.91
CA GLU A 139 12.64 -21.59 4.33
C GLU A 139 11.65 -20.52 4.82
N ALA A 140 11.27 -19.58 3.94
CA ALA A 140 10.32 -18.51 4.26
C ALA A 140 8.86 -18.84 3.92
N LEU A 141 8.58 -19.98 3.28
CA LEU A 141 7.28 -20.27 2.68
C LEU A 141 6.17 -20.38 3.74
N GLU A 142 6.48 -20.89 4.93
CA GLU A 142 5.52 -21.00 6.03
C GLU A 142 4.93 -19.62 6.40
N GLY A 143 5.76 -18.58 6.44
CA GLY A 143 5.33 -17.20 6.73
C GLY A 143 4.73 -16.47 5.52
N LEU A 144 5.22 -16.76 4.30
CA LEU A 144 4.80 -16.06 3.08
C LEU A 144 3.53 -16.65 2.44
N ALA A 145 3.32 -17.96 2.52
CA ALA A 145 2.19 -18.63 1.87
C ALA A 145 0.82 -18.05 2.27
N PRO A 146 0.54 -17.74 3.56
CA PRO A 146 -0.72 -17.10 3.95
C PRO A 146 -0.93 -15.74 3.29
N ARG A 147 0.13 -14.93 3.13
CA ARG A 147 0.04 -13.62 2.47
C ARG A 147 -0.26 -13.75 0.98
N ILE A 148 0.43 -14.69 0.32
CA ILE A 148 0.24 -14.96 -1.11
C ILE A 148 -1.18 -15.47 -1.37
N ALA A 149 -1.69 -16.37 -0.53
CA ALA A 149 -3.05 -16.87 -0.63
C ALA A 149 -4.08 -15.74 -0.42
N LYS A 150 -3.90 -14.89 0.60
CA LYS A 150 -4.75 -13.72 0.84
C LYS A 150 -4.76 -12.76 -0.36
N ALA A 151 -3.60 -12.46 -0.92
CA ALA A 151 -3.49 -11.59 -2.09
C ALA A 151 -4.24 -12.17 -3.30
N ARG A 152 -4.09 -13.47 -3.57
CA ARG A 152 -4.83 -14.15 -4.64
C ARG A 152 -6.34 -14.05 -4.43
N SER A 153 -6.83 -14.44 -3.25
CA SER A 153 -8.26 -14.36 -2.93
C SER A 153 -8.80 -12.93 -2.99
N TYR A 154 -8.00 -11.95 -2.56
CA TYR A 154 -8.35 -10.54 -2.66
C TYR A 154 -8.57 -10.11 -4.11
N TRP A 155 -7.61 -10.38 -5.00
CA TRP A 155 -7.72 -9.98 -6.40
C TRP A 155 -8.79 -10.78 -7.16
N GLU A 156 -8.98 -12.06 -6.86
CA GLU A 156 -10.11 -12.85 -7.39
C GLU A 156 -11.45 -12.22 -7.01
N TRP A 157 -11.63 -11.85 -5.73
CA TRP A 157 -12.81 -11.13 -5.29
C TRP A 157 -12.93 -9.77 -5.98
N ARG A 158 -11.84 -8.98 -6.02
CA ARG A 158 -11.86 -7.60 -6.51
C ARG A 158 -12.24 -7.49 -7.98
N HIS A 159 -11.80 -8.45 -8.80
CA HIS A 159 -12.14 -8.56 -10.22
C HIS A 159 -13.48 -9.27 -10.47
N GLY A 160 -14.09 -9.85 -9.44
CA GLY A 160 -15.39 -10.50 -9.53
C GLY A 160 -16.53 -9.52 -9.80
N ASP A 161 -17.52 -9.98 -10.58
CA ASP A 161 -18.69 -9.18 -10.92
C ASP A 161 -19.43 -8.70 -9.66
N GLY A 162 -19.68 -7.39 -9.58
CA GLY A 162 -20.43 -6.79 -8.47
C GLY A 162 -19.69 -6.70 -7.14
N ALA A 163 -18.39 -7.00 -7.09
CA ALA A 163 -17.57 -6.91 -5.87
C ALA A 163 -17.65 -5.51 -5.22
N TRP A 164 -17.44 -4.46 -6.02
CA TRP A 164 -17.55 -3.07 -5.57
C TRP A 164 -18.96 -2.74 -5.06
N ARG A 165 -20.00 -3.09 -5.82
CA ARG A 165 -21.39 -2.81 -5.44
C ARG A 165 -21.76 -3.48 -4.12
N SER A 166 -21.30 -4.72 -3.92
CA SER A 166 -21.55 -5.49 -2.69
C SER A 166 -20.85 -4.85 -1.50
N PHE A 167 -19.57 -4.47 -1.65
CA PHE A 167 -18.84 -3.74 -0.62
C PHE A 167 -19.52 -2.40 -0.27
N GLN A 168 -19.86 -1.61 -1.29
CA GLN A 168 -20.49 -0.31 -1.12
C GLN A 168 -21.80 -0.45 -0.34
N GLN A 169 -22.66 -1.41 -0.70
CA GLN A 169 -23.91 -1.66 0.02
C GLN A 169 -23.66 -2.03 1.50
N PHE A 170 -22.65 -2.85 1.77
CA PHE A 170 -22.31 -3.25 3.14
C PHE A 170 -21.81 -2.07 3.98
N ALA A 171 -20.90 -1.24 3.44
CA ALA A 171 -20.42 -0.04 4.10
C ALA A 171 -21.54 1.00 4.33
N MET A 172 -22.42 1.19 3.34
CA MET A 172 -23.55 2.11 3.47
C MET A 172 -24.53 1.65 4.56
N SER A 173 -24.87 0.36 4.62
CA SER A 173 -25.75 -0.19 5.67
C SER A 173 -25.16 -0.05 7.07
N HIS A 174 -23.84 -0.21 7.21
CA HIS A 174 -23.16 0.03 8.49
C HIS A 174 -23.31 1.49 8.92
N LEU A 175 -23.01 2.42 8.02
CA LEU A 175 -23.10 3.84 8.31
C LEU A 175 -24.55 4.33 8.53
N ASP A 176 -25.53 3.73 7.85
CA ASP A 176 -26.97 3.99 8.11
C ASP A 176 -27.32 3.69 9.58
N THR A 177 -26.74 2.63 10.14
CA THR A 177 -26.96 2.20 11.53
C THR A 177 -26.19 3.07 12.52
N ARG A 178 -24.95 3.46 12.19
CA ARG A 178 -24.06 4.17 13.12
C ARG A 178 -24.24 5.68 13.14
N VAL A 179 -24.64 6.27 12.02
CA VAL A 179 -24.69 7.73 11.84
C VAL A 179 -26.10 8.23 11.57
N GLY A 180 -26.83 7.59 10.66
CA GLY A 180 -28.17 8.04 10.23
C GLY A 180 -28.35 7.94 8.72
N PRO A 181 -29.47 8.39 8.14
CA PRO A 181 -29.78 8.20 6.72
C PRO A 181 -28.79 8.90 5.77
N PRO A 182 -28.60 8.39 4.55
CA PRO A 182 -27.68 8.99 3.58
C PRO A 182 -28.26 10.26 2.95
N GLY A 183 -27.39 11.23 2.69
CA GLY A 183 -27.62 12.39 1.84
C GLY A 183 -27.11 12.13 0.42
N ARG A 184 -26.21 12.99 -0.07
CA ARG A 184 -25.55 12.83 -1.38
C ARG A 184 -24.45 11.76 -1.33
N TYR A 185 -24.13 11.25 -2.52
CA TYR A 185 -22.99 10.37 -2.76
C TYR A 185 -22.22 10.88 -3.98
N TRP A 186 -20.89 10.90 -3.88
CA TRP A 186 -19.99 11.25 -4.98
C TRP A 186 -19.03 10.10 -5.24
N ASP A 187 -18.84 9.74 -6.50
CA ASP A 187 -17.75 8.85 -6.90
C ASP A 187 -16.50 9.69 -7.19
N ILE A 188 -15.41 9.38 -6.50
CA ILE A 188 -14.11 9.99 -6.70
C ILE A 188 -13.05 8.97 -7.14
N GLY A 189 -13.46 7.71 -7.28
CA GLY A 189 -12.68 6.64 -7.88
C GLY A 189 -12.79 6.76 -9.38
N GLY A 190 -11.73 7.22 -10.04
CA GLY A 190 -11.64 7.12 -11.50
C GLY A 190 -11.48 5.66 -11.94
N GLU A 191 -10.93 5.45 -13.13
CA GLU A 191 -10.63 4.11 -13.66
C GLU A 191 -9.46 3.41 -12.93
N THR A 192 -8.90 4.04 -11.90
CA THR A 192 -7.69 3.59 -11.20
C THR A 192 -7.97 3.32 -9.74
N LEU A 193 -7.26 2.36 -9.15
CA LEU A 193 -7.39 2.06 -7.74
C LEU A 193 -6.69 3.12 -6.87
N PRO A 194 -7.10 3.22 -5.57
CA PRO A 194 -8.30 2.62 -4.99
C PRO A 194 -9.59 3.26 -5.55
N THR A 195 -10.68 2.46 -5.64
CA THR A 195 -12.02 3.01 -5.91
C THR A 195 -12.56 3.58 -4.61
N VAL A 196 -12.92 4.86 -4.62
CA VAL A 196 -13.41 5.55 -3.41
C VAL A 196 -14.63 6.39 -3.76
N GLY A 197 -15.67 6.27 -2.95
CA GLY A 197 -16.77 7.21 -2.90
C GLY A 197 -16.71 8.11 -1.67
N ILE A 198 -17.51 9.17 -1.70
CA ILE A 198 -17.79 10.03 -0.56
C ILE A 198 -19.29 9.97 -0.31
N THR A 199 -19.70 9.69 0.92
CA THR A 199 -21.10 9.76 1.34
C THR A 199 -21.31 10.90 2.31
N GLU A 200 -22.46 11.55 2.18
CA GLU A 200 -22.97 12.57 3.10
C GLU A 200 -24.00 11.96 4.05
N ARG A 201 -24.01 12.41 5.31
CA ARG A 201 -25.04 12.10 6.32
C ARG A 201 -25.40 13.36 7.10
N PRO A 202 -26.49 14.05 6.71
CA PRO A 202 -26.95 15.24 7.41
C PRO A 202 -27.43 14.91 8.82
N LEU A 203 -26.97 15.67 9.82
CA LEU A 203 -27.46 15.66 11.20
C LEU A 203 -27.98 17.07 11.56
N ASP A 204 -28.59 17.22 12.73
CA ASP A 204 -29.28 18.47 13.11
C ASP A 204 -28.35 19.70 13.16
N GLU A 205 -27.09 19.54 13.59
CA GLU A 205 -26.16 20.66 13.80
C GLU A 205 -24.99 20.73 12.81
N TYR A 206 -24.73 19.64 12.08
CA TYR A 206 -23.61 19.51 11.15
C TYR A 206 -23.86 18.32 10.21
N THR A 207 -23.08 18.24 9.16
CA THR A 207 -23.07 17.12 8.22
C THR A 207 -21.83 16.27 8.43
N VAL A 208 -21.99 14.95 8.51
CA VAL A 208 -20.86 14.01 8.45
C VAL A 208 -20.63 13.63 7.00
N LEU A 209 -19.40 13.81 6.53
CA LEU A 209 -18.93 13.19 5.30
C LEU A 209 -17.96 12.08 5.63
N SER A 210 -17.98 11.02 4.85
CA SER A 210 -17.00 9.95 4.99
C SER A 210 -16.67 9.30 3.66
N THR A 211 -15.46 8.76 3.56
CA THR A 211 -15.10 7.91 2.43
C THR A 211 -15.82 6.56 2.53
N VAL A 212 -16.00 5.93 1.38
CA VAL A 212 -16.40 4.53 1.24
C VAL A 212 -15.48 3.92 0.22
N GLY A 213 -14.75 2.88 0.58
CA GLY A 213 -13.91 2.12 -0.34
C GLY A 213 -12.41 2.26 -0.13
N MET A 214 -11.94 3.16 0.76
CA MET A 214 -10.53 3.11 1.15
C MET A 214 -10.20 1.80 1.85
N SER A 215 -11.13 1.29 2.65
CA SER A 215 -10.98 0.04 3.38
C SER A 215 -11.17 -1.22 2.53
N CYS A 216 -11.58 -1.09 1.25
CA CYS A 216 -11.57 -2.19 0.28
C CYS A 216 -10.20 -2.79 0.06
N GLN A 217 -9.12 -2.10 0.40
CA GLN A 217 -7.76 -2.59 0.27
C GLN A 217 -6.98 -2.24 1.54
N ARG A 218 -5.95 -3.03 1.85
CA ARG A 218 -5.01 -2.72 2.92
C ARG A 218 -4.07 -1.59 2.50
N MET A 219 -3.72 -0.71 3.43
CA MET A 219 -2.72 0.33 3.21
C MET A 219 -1.30 -0.25 3.24
N PRO A 220 -0.37 0.26 2.42
CA PRO A 220 1.03 -0.12 2.44
C PRO A 220 1.73 0.05 3.78
N THR A 221 2.83 -0.68 3.99
CA THR A 221 3.82 -0.48 5.06
C THR A 221 3.37 -0.62 6.52
N VAL A 222 2.08 -0.78 6.83
CA VAL A 222 1.56 -0.82 8.22
C VAL A 222 2.28 -1.86 9.09
N GLU A 223 2.57 -3.03 8.52
CA GLU A 223 3.27 -4.13 9.19
C GLU A 223 4.74 -3.87 9.53
N GLN A 224 5.35 -2.83 8.96
CA GLN A 224 6.71 -2.42 9.33
C GLN A 224 6.72 -1.61 10.63
N TYR A 225 5.56 -1.08 11.04
CA TYR A 225 5.44 -0.18 12.18
C TYR A 225 4.57 -0.74 13.31
N ILE A 226 3.68 -1.70 13.01
CA ILE A 226 2.66 -2.19 13.94
C ILE A 226 2.66 -3.71 14.02
N ASP A 227 2.77 -4.25 15.24
CA ASP A 227 2.79 -5.70 15.50
C ASP A 227 1.47 -6.41 15.16
N ARG A 228 0.34 -5.67 15.15
CA ARG A 228 -1.00 -6.15 14.77
C ARG A 228 -1.55 -5.39 13.56
N PRO A 229 -0.99 -5.59 12.35
CA PRO A 229 -1.38 -4.81 11.19
C PRO A 229 -2.85 -5.01 10.78
N ASP A 230 -3.45 -6.15 11.10
CA ASP A 230 -4.90 -6.43 10.92
C ASP A 230 -5.83 -5.41 11.61
N ALA A 231 -5.37 -4.75 12.67
CA ALA A 231 -6.16 -3.75 13.39
C ALA A 231 -6.03 -2.31 12.84
N TYR A 232 -5.13 -2.09 11.88
CA TYR A 232 -4.75 -0.75 11.37
C TYR A 232 -4.56 -0.68 9.86
N ALA A 233 -4.59 -1.81 9.15
CA ALA A 233 -4.36 -1.86 7.71
C ALA A 233 -5.49 -1.27 6.88
N ARG A 234 -6.70 -1.15 7.44
CA ARG A 234 -7.88 -0.65 6.72
C ARG A 234 -8.45 0.57 7.42
N VAL A 235 -8.58 1.65 6.65
CA VAL A 235 -9.16 2.89 7.14
C VAL A 235 -10.22 3.41 6.19
N GLU A 236 -11.15 4.16 6.75
CA GLU A 236 -11.94 5.16 6.04
C GLU A 236 -11.68 6.51 6.71
N LEU A 237 -11.87 7.61 5.98
CA LEU A 237 -11.73 8.97 6.51
C LEU A 237 -13.11 9.57 6.73
N ALA A 238 -13.23 10.44 7.73
CA ALA A 238 -14.47 11.15 8.01
C ALA A 238 -14.20 12.60 8.42
N VAL A 239 -15.16 13.49 8.16
CA VAL A 239 -15.15 14.87 8.63
C VAL A 239 -16.56 15.29 9.01
N ALA A 240 -16.69 16.01 10.12
CA ALA A 240 -17.91 16.73 10.48
C ALA A 240 -17.75 18.19 10.06
N THR A 241 -18.76 18.75 9.39
CA THR A 241 -18.69 20.12 8.85
C THR A 241 -20.04 20.83 8.90
N ARG A 242 -20.03 22.13 9.15
CA ARG A 242 -21.14 23.08 8.97
C ARG A 242 -21.01 23.88 7.68
N HIS A 243 -19.87 23.77 6.99
CA HIS A 243 -19.66 24.31 5.65
C HIS A 243 -20.46 23.53 4.58
N GLU A 244 -20.39 24.01 3.34
CA GLU A 244 -20.95 23.29 2.21
C GLU A 244 -20.23 21.94 2.03
N PRO A 245 -20.96 20.80 1.95
CA PRO A 245 -20.34 19.49 1.95
C PRO A 245 -19.39 19.21 0.78
N ALA A 246 -19.63 19.76 -0.42
CA ALA A 246 -18.73 19.60 -1.55
C ALA A 246 -17.40 20.36 -1.37
N GLU A 247 -17.37 21.44 -0.59
CA GLU A 247 -16.09 22.06 -0.17
C GLU A 247 -15.28 21.10 0.70
N ALA A 248 -15.87 20.59 1.79
CA ALA A 248 -15.20 19.66 2.70
C ALA A 248 -14.74 18.36 2.01
N ALA A 249 -15.49 17.87 1.02
CA ALA A 249 -15.16 16.69 0.21
C ALA A 249 -13.79 16.78 -0.49
N GLN A 250 -13.25 17.99 -0.71
CA GLN A 250 -11.92 18.18 -1.31
C GLN A 250 -10.79 17.58 -0.45
N LEU A 251 -10.99 17.44 0.87
CA LEU A 251 -10.02 16.75 1.73
C LEU A 251 -9.87 15.27 1.34
N PHE A 252 -10.95 14.62 0.93
CA PHE A 252 -10.91 13.22 0.51
C PHE A 252 -10.30 13.06 -0.87
N LEU A 253 -10.52 14.01 -1.80
CA LEU A 253 -9.83 14.01 -3.10
C LEU A 253 -8.30 14.00 -2.93
N TRP A 254 -7.81 14.66 -1.88
CA TRP A 254 -6.40 14.69 -1.53
C TRP A 254 -5.94 13.42 -0.81
N LEU A 255 -6.60 13.03 0.29
CA LEU A 255 -6.08 11.99 1.19
C LEU A 255 -6.50 10.58 0.81
N ALA A 256 -7.63 10.39 0.13
CA ALA A 256 -8.22 9.06 -0.01
C ALA A 256 -7.41 8.10 -0.87
N ARG A 257 -6.51 8.61 -1.71
CA ARG A 257 -5.63 7.78 -2.56
C ARG A 257 -4.17 7.87 -2.12
N TYR A 258 -3.84 8.78 -1.21
CA TYR A 258 -2.50 9.10 -0.79
C TYR A 258 -1.70 7.90 -0.25
N PRO A 259 -2.26 6.98 0.57
CA PRO A 259 -1.53 5.84 1.11
C PRO A 259 -0.88 4.98 0.02
N TRP A 260 -1.64 4.63 -1.01
CA TRP A 260 -1.18 3.75 -2.08
C TRP A 260 -0.27 4.44 -3.09
N HIS A 261 -0.48 5.74 -3.36
CA HIS A 261 0.39 6.50 -4.27
C HIS A 261 1.76 6.78 -3.65
N SER A 262 1.79 7.02 -2.34
CA SER A 262 3.00 7.41 -1.61
C SER A 262 3.64 6.26 -0.84
N ILE A 263 3.08 5.05 -0.93
CA ILE A 263 3.55 3.85 -0.20
C ILE A 263 3.68 4.15 1.30
N THR A 264 2.55 4.52 1.91
CA THR A 264 2.46 4.93 3.32
C THR A 264 1.11 4.53 3.90
N TRP A 265 0.87 4.86 5.16
CA TRP A 265 -0.37 4.58 5.86
C TRP A 265 -0.84 5.76 6.71
N LEU A 266 -2.14 5.79 6.97
CA LEU A 266 -2.79 6.79 7.81
C LEU A 266 -3.26 6.13 9.11
N GLY A 267 -3.03 6.79 10.23
CA GLY A 267 -3.30 6.23 11.55
C GLY A 267 -3.78 7.28 12.54
N HIS A 268 -4.27 6.80 13.67
CA HIS A 268 -4.57 7.67 14.82
C HIS A 268 -3.31 8.47 15.19
N GLY A 269 -3.49 9.77 15.43
CA GLY A 269 -2.42 10.70 15.79
C GLY A 269 -1.58 11.20 14.61
N HIS A 270 -1.76 10.66 13.39
CA HIS A 270 -1.06 11.15 12.21
C HIS A 270 -1.60 12.52 11.80
N THR A 271 -0.70 13.36 11.29
CA THR A 271 -1.06 14.67 10.73
C THR A 271 -0.74 14.72 9.25
N ALA A 272 -1.56 15.44 8.48
CA ALA A 272 -1.28 15.74 7.09
C ALA A 272 -1.39 17.25 6.85
N ARG A 273 -0.34 17.86 6.28
CA ARG A 273 -0.33 19.27 5.87
C ARG A 273 -0.94 19.40 4.47
N TRP A 274 -1.85 20.36 4.30
CA TRP A 274 -2.46 20.67 3.01
C TRP A 274 -1.39 20.97 1.96
N TYR A 275 -1.53 20.40 0.77
CA TYR A 275 -0.52 20.54 -0.29
C TYR A 275 -0.52 21.94 -0.93
N GLY A 276 -1.64 22.67 -0.83
CA GLY A 276 -1.79 24.02 -1.37
C GLY A 276 -1.53 25.11 -0.35
N ASP A 277 -1.78 26.36 -0.75
CA ASP A 277 -1.81 27.51 0.17
C ASP A 277 -2.91 27.30 1.24
N ALA A 278 -2.60 27.64 2.50
CA ALA A 278 -3.55 27.60 3.61
C ALA A 278 -4.81 28.44 3.34
N ALA A 279 -4.71 29.53 2.56
CA ALA A 279 -5.86 30.32 2.14
C ALA A 279 -6.87 29.54 1.28
N GLY A 280 -6.45 28.42 0.69
CA GLY A 280 -7.29 27.50 -0.08
C GLY A 280 -7.70 26.25 0.70
N PHE A 281 -7.53 26.21 2.02
CA PHE A 281 -7.89 25.03 2.81
C PHE A 281 -9.41 24.79 2.81
N PRO A 282 -9.89 23.56 2.56
CA PRO A 282 -11.33 23.29 2.34
C PRO A 282 -12.27 23.61 3.50
N LEU A 283 -11.78 23.64 4.75
CA LEU A 283 -12.60 23.91 5.94
C LEU A 283 -12.36 25.30 6.53
N GLY A 284 -11.76 26.21 5.76
CA GLY A 284 -11.54 27.59 6.18
C GLY A 284 -10.07 27.99 6.25
N ARG A 285 -9.83 29.28 6.00
CA ARG A 285 -8.51 29.88 5.72
C ARG A 285 -7.56 29.92 6.92
N SER A 286 -8.05 29.66 8.12
CA SER A 286 -7.24 29.59 9.35
C SER A 286 -6.47 28.29 9.50
N TYR A 287 -6.84 27.27 8.72
CA TYR A 287 -6.30 25.93 8.83
C TYR A 287 -5.29 25.65 7.71
N ALA A 288 -4.35 24.75 8.00
CA ALA A 288 -3.26 24.39 7.11
C ALA A 288 -3.10 22.88 6.94
N GLY A 289 -3.94 22.08 7.57
CA GLY A 289 -3.87 20.62 7.55
C GLY A 289 -4.86 19.98 8.50
N VAL A 290 -4.66 18.68 8.73
CA VAL A 290 -5.53 17.85 9.56
C VAL A 290 -4.74 16.96 10.52
N LEU A 291 -5.33 16.67 11.67
CA LEU A 291 -5.00 15.56 12.56
C LEU A 291 -6.02 14.44 12.34
N MET A 292 -5.57 13.19 12.40
CA MET A 292 -6.41 12.01 12.24
C MET A 292 -6.64 11.33 13.58
N LEU A 293 -7.90 11.21 14.01
CA LEU A 293 -8.27 10.55 15.27
C LEU A 293 -9.32 9.47 15.01
N ASP A 294 -9.17 8.30 15.64
CA ASP A 294 -10.16 7.22 15.54
C ASP A 294 -11.43 7.48 16.38
N THR A 295 -11.32 8.29 17.42
CA THR A 295 -12.43 8.66 18.32
C THR A 295 -12.39 10.15 18.64
N VAL A 296 -13.56 10.78 18.56
CA VAL A 296 -13.73 12.22 18.83
C VAL A 296 -14.98 12.39 19.70
N PRO A 297 -14.84 12.81 20.98
CA PRO A 297 -15.98 13.08 21.84
C PRO A 297 -17.01 14.03 21.18
N GLY A 298 -18.27 13.60 21.18
CA GLY A 298 -19.38 14.36 20.59
C GLY A 298 -19.66 14.06 19.11
N LEU A 299 -18.80 13.28 18.43
CA LEU A 299 -19.08 12.75 17.09
C LEU A 299 -19.60 11.29 17.16
N PRO A 300 -20.30 10.81 16.12
CA PRO A 300 -20.79 9.43 16.08
C PRO A 300 -19.67 8.39 16.17
N ASP A 301 -19.92 7.31 16.88
CA ASP A 301 -19.04 6.14 16.88
C ASP A 301 -19.32 5.28 15.64
N MET A 302 -18.38 5.29 14.69
CA MET A 302 -18.46 4.53 13.43
C MET A 302 -17.73 3.18 13.47
N SER A 303 -17.18 2.78 14.62
CA SER A 303 -16.48 1.50 14.78
C SER A 303 -17.39 0.27 14.58
N GLY A 304 -16.79 -0.91 14.49
CA GLY A 304 -17.51 -2.19 14.34
C GLY A 304 -17.70 -2.65 12.89
N PHE A 305 -17.13 -1.92 11.93
CA PHE A 305 -17.03 -2.38 10.54
C PHE A 305 -15.74 -3.20 10.36
N ALA A 306 -15.82 -4.28 9.59
CA ALA A 306 -14.68 -5.13 9.26
C ALA A 306 -14.78 -5.58 7.80
N PHE A 307 -13.63 -5.73 7.15
CA PHE A 307 -13.56 -6.22 5.78
C PHE A 307 -12.37 -7.16 5.61
N GLY A 308 -12.57 -8.29 4.94
CA GLY A 308 -11.52 -9.32 4.79
C GLY A 308 -11.03 -9.93 6.11
N GLY A 309 -11.79 -9.76 7.21
CA GLY A 309 -11.40 -10.17 8.56
C GLY A 309 -10.61 -9.11 9.34
N ASP A 310 -10.23 -8.00 8.71
CA ASP A 310 -9.51 -6.89 9.36
C ASP A 310 -10.52 -5.83 9.86
N GLU A 311 -10.21 -5.20 10.99
CA GLU A 311 -11.00 -4.08 11.51
C GLU A 311 -10.82 -2.84 10.63
N VAL A 312 -11.90 -2.12 10.35
CA VAL A 312 -11.85 -0.84 9.65
C VAL A 312 -11.91 0.30 10.65
N ARG A 313 -10.86 1.13 10.66
CA ARG A 313 -10.78 2.33 11.48
C ARG A 313 -11.34 3.53 10.73
N TRP A 314 -12.26 4.27 11.34
CA TRP A 314 -12.72 5.55 10.80
C TRP A 314 -11.89 6.67 11.40
N LEU A 315 -11.05 7.30 10.59
CA LEU A 315 -10.19 8.40 11.02
C LEU A 315 -10.90 9.74 10.76
N TRP A 316 -11.29 10.40 11.85
CA TRP A 316 -11.80 11.76 11.84
C TRP A 316 -10.69 12.75 11.50
N LEU A 317 -10.93 13.56 10.47
CA LEU A 317 -10.07 14.64 10.03
C LEU A 317 -10.39 15.90 10.83
N ILE A 318 -9.53 16.23 11.79
CA ILE A 318 -9.65 17.41 12.64
C ILE A 318 -8.78 18.54 12.07
N PRO A 319 -9.35 19.68 11.64
CA PRO A 319 -8.57 20.76 11.06
C PRO A 319 -7.60 21.37 12.08
N LEU A 320 -6.35 21.56 11.65
CA LEU A 320 -5.28 22.17 12.43
C LEU A 320 -4.80 23.46 11.77
N THR A 321 -4.49 24.45 12.60
CA THR A 321 -3.73 25.63 12.20
C THR A 321 -2.27 25.28 11.91
N ASP A 322 -1.53 26.20 11.26
CA ASP A 322 -0.11 25.98 11.00
C ASP A 322 0.71 25.79 12.28
N HIS A 323 0.41 26.58 13.33
CA HIS A 323 1.07 26.48 14.62
C HIS A 323 0.80 25.14 15.31
N GLU A 324 -0.42 24.61 15.20
CA GLU A 324 -0.77 23.32 15.77
C GLU A 324 -0.09 22.16 15.05
N LEU A 325 0.04 22.24 13.72
CA LEU A 325 0.84 21.25 12.96
C LEU A 325 2.30 21.23 13.44
N GLN A 326 2.89 22.40 13.73
CA GLN A 326 4.25 22.48 14.28
C GLN A 326 4.33 21.84 15.67
N ILE A 327 3.38 22.15 16.57
CA ILE A 327 3.32 21.53 17.90
C ILE A 327 3.20 20.00 17.78
N ALA A 328 2.30 19.52 16.92
CA ALA A 328 2.10 18.08 16.71
C ALA A 328 3.36 17.39 16.20
N ALA A 329 4.07 18.02 15.26
CA ALA A 329 5.32 17.50 14.70
C ALA A 329 6.46 17.47 15.73
N GLU A 330 6.56 18.47 16.61
CA GLU A 330 7.64 18.59 17.60
C GLU A 330 7.38 17.79 18.88
N ARG A 331 6.12 17.69 19.32
CA ARG A 331 5.75 17.23 20.67
C ARG A 331 4.73 16.09 20.68
N GLY A 332 4.27 15.65 19.51
CA GLY A 332 3.21 14.67 19.36
C GLY A 332 1.81 15.27 19.51
N HIS A 333 0.81 14.59 18.95
CA HIS A 333 -0.56 15.09 18.89
C HIS A 333 -1.25 15.21 20.26
N ASP A 334 -0.86 14.41 21.25
CA ASP A 334 -1.39 14.48 22.64
C ASP A 334 -1.13 15.83 23.31
N SER A 335 -0.13 16.57 22.83
CA SER A 335 0.19 17.91 23.34
C SER A 335 -0.78 19.00 22.84
N LEU A 336 -1.65 18.66 21.89
CA LEU A 336 -2.68 19.56 21.40
C LEU A 336 -3.86 19.58 22.38
N GLY A 337 -4.02 20.67 23.13
CA GLY A 337 -5.16 20.90 24.02
C GLY A 337 -6.46 21.22 23.25
N LEU A 338 -6.85 20.35 22.30
CA LEU A 338 -7.96 20.60 21.38
C LEU A 338 -9.32 20.55 22.11
N SER A 339 -10.05 21.66 22.08
CA SER A 339 -11.48 21.69 22.42
C SER A 339 -12.31 21.32 21.20
N LEU A 340 -12.66 20.04 21.07
CA LEU A 340 -13.32 19.45 19.90
C LEU A 340 -14.72 19.99 19.56
N PRO A 341 -15.62 20.32 20.52
CA PRO A 341 -16.95 20.84 20.20
C PRO A 341 -16.94 22.18 19.42
N GLY A 342 -15.86 22.96 19.55
CA GLY A 342 -15.67 24.23 18.83
C GLY A 342 -14.92 24.10 17.50
N ARG A 343 -14.55 22.88 17.09
CA ARG A 343 -13.70 22.62 15.91
C ARG A 343 -14.41 21.92 14.76
N ILE A 344 -15.71 21.66 14.86
CA ILE A 344 -16.53 21.34 13.70
C ILE A 344 -16.69 22.65 12.93
N PRO A 345 -15.92 22.84 11.84
CA PRO A 345 -15.84 24.10 11.12
C PRO A 345 -17.15 24.40 10.41
#